data_AF-A0A536LIB3-F1
#
_entry.id   AF-A0A536LIB3-F1
#
_cell.length_a   1.000
_cell.length_b   1.000
_cell.length_c   1.000
_cell.angle_alpha   90.00
_cell.angle_beta   90.00
_cell.angle_gamma   90.00
#
_symmetry.space_group_name_H-M   'P 1'
#
loop_
_entity.id
_entity.type
_entity.pdbx_description
1 polymer ?
#
loop_
_entity_poly.entity_id
_entity_poly.type
_entity_poly.pdbx_seq_one_letter_code
_entity_poly.pdbx_strand_id
1 'polypeptide(L)'
;MGFLDRLFGRKGGTETAPAKEEEWIADVPCPHGSLVAHWDDPGAMGKSDAVSYYICESCGERFSRDQGQRLMVQAAERVRVAEEERAQPSED
;
A
#
# COMPACT_ATOMS: atom_id res chain seq x y z
N MET A 1 -31.42 35.81 29.59
CA MET A 1 -30.80 35.67 28.26
C MET A 1 -29.30 35.50 28.49
N GLY A 2 -28.55 34.54 27.96
CA GLY A 2 -28.86 33.56 26.92
C GLY A 2 -28.13 32.24 27.17
N PHE A 3 -28.90 31.17 27.14
CA PHE A 3 -28.45 29.78 27.04
C PHE A 3 -27.64 29.53 25.73
N LEU A 4 -27.69 30.48 24.79
CA LEU A 4 -26.97 30.50 23.51
C LEU A 4 -25.46 30.78 23.65
N ASP A 5 -24.99 31.44 24.72
CA ASP A 5 -23.55 31.68 24.95
C ASP A 5 -22.78 30.39 25.32
N ARG A 6 -23.50 29.33 25.68
CA ARG A 6 -22.93 28.02 26.05
C ARG A 6 -22.90 27.04 24.87
N LEU A 7 -23.50 27.40 23.73
CA LEU A 7 -23.48 26.66 22.47
C LEU A 7 -22.36 27.14 21.53
N PHE A 8 -21.96 28.41 21.60
CA PHE A 8 -20.85 28.96 20.83
C PHE A 8 -19.57 29.07 21.67
N GLY A 9 -19.07 27.89 22.05
CA GLY A 9 -17.88 27.69 22.85
C GLY A 9 -16.83 28.81 22.73
N ARG A 10 -16.62 29.48 23.86
CA ARG A 10 -15.33 30.00 24.33
C ARG A 10 -14.36 30.42 23.22
N LYS A 11 -14.49 31.67 22.77
CA LYS A 11 -13.41 32.39 22.11
C LYS A 11 -12.38 32.78 23.18
N GLY A 12 -11.36 31.95 23.39
CA GLY A 12 -10.28 32.23 24.32
C GLY A 12 -9.30 31.08 24.45
N GLY A 13 -8.15 31.24 23.78
CA GLY A 13 -7.01 30.33 23.87
C GLY A 13 -6.75 29.58 22.57
N THR A 14 -6.10 30.24 21.60
CA THR A 14 -5.29 29.50 20.62
C THR A 14 -4.05 29.02 21.36
N GLU A 15 -4.24 28.03 22.22
CA GLU A 15 -3.18 27.17 22.67
C GLU A 15 -2.80 26.37 21.43
N THR A 16 -1.70 26.79 20.79
CA THR A 16 -1.02 26.01 19.76
C THR A 16 -0.74 24.64 20.37
N ALA A 17 -1.56 23.66 19.98
CA ALA A 17 -1.23 22.26 20.19
C ALA A 17 0.19 22.05 19.64
N PRO A 18 1.10 21.39 20.39
CA PRO A 18 2.41 21.11 19.87
C PRO A 18 2.23 20.37 18.55
N ALA A 19 2.89 20.87 17.51
CA ALA A 19 2.97 20.19 16.23
C ALA A 19 3.37 18.75 16.53
N LYS A 20 2.45 17.82 16.25
CA LYS A 20 2.72 16.39 16.34
C LYS A 20 3.95 16.17 15.48
N GLU A 21 5.08 15.89 16.12
CA GLU A 21 6.31 15.51 15.45
C GLU A 21 5.91 14.50 14.38
N GLU A 22 6.13 14.88 13.11
CA GLU A 22 6.07 13.96 12.01
C GLU A 22 7.15 12.92 12.33
N GLU A 23 6.75 11.83 13.00
CA GLU A 23 7.55 10.62 13.07
C GLU A 23 7.80 10.23 11.62
N TRP A 24 9.00 10.56 11.14
CA TRP A 24 9.50 10.13 9.85
C TRP A 24 9.47 8.61 9.89
N ILE A 25 8.44 8.02 9.28
CA ILE A 25 8.39 6.59 9.02
C ILE A 25 9.67 6.31 8.24
N ALA A 26 10.53 5.48 8.82
CA ALA A 26 11.79 5.09 8.19
C ALA A 26 11.50 4.68 6.74
N ASP A 27 12.44 4.95 5.83
CA ASP A 27 12.34 4.56 4.42
C ASP A 27 12.40 3.03 4.32
N VAL A 28 11.26 2.39 4.59
CA VAL A 28 11.11 0.93 4.55
C VAL A 28 11.11 0.56 3.08
N PRO A 29 12.07 -0.27 2.63
CA PRO A 29 12.11 -0.70 1.24
C PRO A 29 10.79 -1.39 0.88
N CYS A 30 10.15 -0.92 -0.18
CA CYS A 30 8.88 -1.48 -0.62
C CYS A 30 9.10 -2.95 -1.07
N PRO A 31 8.34 -3.92 -0.54
CA PRO A 31 8.46 -5.32 -0.97
C PRO A 31 7.78 -5.60 -2.34
N HIS A 32 7.26 -4.53 -2.99
CA HIS A 32 6.53 -4.54 -4.26
C HIS A 32 5.46 -5.65 -4.37
N GLY A 33 4.75 -5.90 -3.27
CA GLY A 33 3.69 -6.93 -3.20
C GLY A 33 2.37 -6.54 -3.85
N SER A 34 2.16 -5.25 -4.11
CA SER A 34 0.90 -4.68 -4.64
C SER A 34 1.05 -4.27 -6.12
N LEU A 35 1.56 -5.18 -6.96
CA LEU A 35 1.78 -4.91 -8.38
C LEU A 35 0.49 -5.08 -9.19
N VAL A 36 0.17 -4.06 -9.99
CA VAL A 36 -0.95 -4.05 -10.93
C VAL A 36 -0.44 -3.94 -12.35
N ALA A 37 -0.94 -4.83 -13.22
CA ALA A 37 -0.60 -4.84 -14.64
C ALA A 37 -1.36 -3.75 -15.39
N HIS A 38 -0.68 -3.13 -16.37
CA HIS A 38 -1.26 -2.15 -17.27
C HIS A 38 -1.11 -2.58 -18.73
N TRP A 39 -2.15 -2.30 -19.51
CA TRP A 39 -2.21 -2.54 -20.95
C TRP A 39 -2.44 -1.22 -21.67
N ASP A 40 -1.80 -1.04 -22.83
CA ASP A 40 -2.03 0.13 -23.68
C ASP A 40 -3.33 0.00 -24.49
N ASP A 41 -3.77 -1.23 -24.75
CA ASP A 41 -4.99 -1.54 -25.51
C ASP A 41 -6.06 -2.23 -24.63
N PRO A 42 -7.32 -1.77 -24.64
CA PRO A 42 -8.40 -2.41 -23.88
C PRO A 42 -8.65 -3.87 -24.28
N GLY A 43 -8.48 -4.24 -25.55
CA GLY A 43 -8.63 -5.61 -26.05
C GLY A 43 -7.49 -6.55 -25.63
N ALA A 44 -6.42 -6.01 -25.05
CA ALA A 44 -5.32 -6.75 -24.46
C ALA A 44 -5.51 -7.05 -22.97
N MET A 45 -6.45 -6.38 -22.29
CA MET A 45 -6.66 -6.55 -20.85
C MET A 45 -6.88 -8.01 -20.45
N GLY A 46 -6.20 -8.43 -19.39
CA GLY A 46 -6.23 -9.81 -18.89
C GLY A 46 -5.26 -10.77 -19.60
N LYS A 47 -4.62 -10.36 -20.71
CA LYS A 47 -3.60 -11.16 -21.38
C LYS A 47 -2.22 -10.83 -20.82
N SER A 48 -1.65 -11.75 -20.05
CA SER A 48 -0.36 -11.56 -19.35
C SER A 48 0.83 -11.30 -20.28
N ASP A 49 0.73 -11.77 -21.52
CA ASP A 49 1.73 -11.58 -22.57
C ASP A 49 1.62 -10.24 -23.30
N ALA A 50 0.52 -9.50 -23.08
CA ALA A 50 0.29 -8.18 -23.67
C ALA A 50 0.43 -7.04 -22.65
N VAL A 51 0.90 -7.34 -21.43
CA VAL A 51 1.15 -6.32 -20.40
C VAL A 51 2.25 -5.37 -20.86
N SER A 52 1.95 -4.07 -20.86
CA SER A 52 2.89 -3.01 -21.24
C SER A 52 3.86 -2.68 -20.10
N TYR A 53 3.34 -2.60 -18.88
CA TYR A 53 4.12 -2.31 -17.67
C TYR A 53 3.35 -2.72 -16.41
N TYR A 54 4.03 -2.66 -15.27
CA TYR A 54 3.40 -2.82 -13.96
C TYR A 54 3.61 -1.56 -13.12
N ILE A 55 2.67 -1.26 -12.22
CA ILE A 55 2.83 -0.24 -11.18
C ILE A 55 2.62 -0.90 -9.82
N CYS A 56 3.48 -0.59 -8.85
CA CYS A 56 3.18 -0.91 -7.46
C CYS A 56 2.25 0.16 -6.87
N GLU A 57 1.04 -0.20 -6.46
CA GLU A 57 0.07 0.76 -5.90
C GLU A 57 0.48 1.29 -4.52
N SER A 58 1.41 0.61 -3.83
CA SER A 58 1.88 1.04 -2.51
C SER A 58 2.97 2.11 -2.56
N CYS A 59 3.90 2.03 -3.52
CA CYS A 59 4.99 3.01 -3.65
C CYS A 59 4.92 3.87 -4.93
N GLY A 60 4.04 3.54 -5.87
CA GLY A 60 3.90 4.23 -7.16
C GLY A 60 4.99 3.90 -8.19
N GLU A 61 5.96 3.04 -7.87
CA GLU A 61 7.05 2.71 -8.78
C GLU A 61 6.55 1.90 -9.99
N ARG A 62 7.09 2.24 -11.16
CA ARG A 62 6.74 1.62 -12.44
C ARG A 62 7.84 0.67 -12.89
N PHE A 63 7.44 -0.52 -13.31
CA PHE A 63 8.32 -1.59 -13.76
C PHE A 63 8.04 -1.93 -15.21
N SER A 64 9.10 -2.29 -15.95
CA SER A 64 8.92 -2.91 -17.26
C SER A 64 8.15 -4.22 -17.14
N ARG A 65 7.62 -4.72 -18.25
CA ARG A 65 6.96 -6.03 -18.31
C ARG A 65 7.82 -7.13 -17.66
N ASP A 66 9.09 -7.24 -18.04
CA ASP A 66 9.99 -8.31 -17.55
C ASP A 66 10.31 -8.14 -16.06
N GLN A 67 10.51 -6.90 -15.59
CA GLN A 67 10.74 -6.62 -14.18
C GLN A 67 9.51 -7.00 -13.34
N GLY A 68 8.33 -6.56 -13.75
CA GLY A 68 7.08 -6.88 -13.04
C GLY A 68 6.77 -8.37 -13.03
N GLN A 69 7.00 -9.07 -14.15
CA GLN A 69 6.84 -10.54 -14.19
C GLN A 69 7.76 -11.24 -13.19
N ARG A 70 9.04 -10.84 -13.09
CA ARG A 70 9.96 -11.39 -12.08
C ARG A 70 9.46 -11.14 -10.65
N LEU A 71 8.98 -9.95 -10.36
CA LEU A 71 8.45 -9.59 -9.04
C LEU A 71 7.18 -10.40 -8.69
N MET A 72 6.28 -10.60 -9.66
CA MET A 72 5.08 -11.41 -9.48
C MET A 72 5.42 -12.88 -9.17
N VAL A 73 6.43 -13.45 -9.85
CA VAL A 73 6.91 -14.81 -9.55
C VAL A 73 7.50 -14.90 -8.15
N GLN A 74 8.31 -13.92 -7.74
CA GLN A 74 8.86 -13.87 -6.39
C GLN A 74 7.76 -13.72 -5.32
N ALA A 75 6.71 -12.95 -5.61
CA ALA A 75 5.56 -12.81 -4.71
C ALA A 75 4.79 -14.12 -4.55
N ALA A 76 4.52 -14.82 -5.65
CA ALA A 76 3.86 -16.13 -5.63
C ALA A 76 4.66 -17.15 -4.81
N GLU A 77 6.00 -17.13 -4.94
CA GLU A 77 6.86 -18.01 -4.16
C GLU A 77 6.79 -17.73 -2.65
N ARG A 78 6.79 -16.46 -2.24
CA ARG A 78 6.63 -16.10 -0.82
C ARG A 78 5.30 -16.59 -0.25
N VAL A 79 4.22 -16.50 -1.03
CA VAL A 79 2.91 -17.02 -0.61
C VAL A 79 2.96 -18.54 -0.44
N ARG A 80 3.55 -19.26 -1.40
CA ARG A 80 3.69 -20.71 -1.33
C ARG A 80 4.44 -21.17 -0.07
N VAL A 81 5.57 -20.53 0.25
CA VAL A 81 6.36 -20.84 1.46
C VAL A 81 5.53 -20.58 2.73
N ALA A 82 4.86 -19.44 2.81
CA ALA A 82 4.04 -19.09 3.98
C ALA A 82 2.82 -20.03 4.16
N GLU A 83 2.25 -20.53 3.06
CA GLU A 83 1.18 -21.53 3.10
C GLU A 83 1.70 -22.89 3.58
N GLU A 84 2.88 -23.30 3.15
CA GLU A 84 3.53 -24.54 3.59
C GLU A 84 3.84 -24.50 5.09
N GLU A 85 4.42 -23.41 5.59
CA GLU A 85 4.68 -23.23 7.03
C GLU A 85 3.38 -23.28 7.85
N ARG A 86 2.30 -22.65 7.37
CA ARG A 86 0.99 -22.70 8.04
C ARG A 86 0.39 -24.11 8.08
N ALA A 87 0.68 -24.93 7.07
CA ALA A 87 0.16 -26.28 6.97
C ALA A 87 0.92 -27.28 7.85
N GLN A 88 2.11 -26.93 8.36
CA GLN A 88 2.86 -27.79 9.27
C GLN A 88 2.16 -27.83 10.63
N PRO A 89 1.84 -29.02 11.17
CA PRO A 89 1.28 -29.13 12.51
C PRO A 89 2.33 -28.65 13.53
N SER A 90 1.90 -27.88 14.53
CA SER A 90 2.75 -27.56 15.67
C SER A 90 3.16 -28.87 16.35
N GLU A 91 4.46 -29.16 16.38
CA GLU A 91 4.98 -30.25 17.20
C GLU A 91 4.82 -29.86 18.67
N ASP A 92 3.80 -30.44 19.34
CA ASP A 92 3.58 -30.39 20.80
C ASP A 92 4.39 -31.48 21.52
#